data_AF-A0A7C1AM57-F1
#
_entry.id   AF-A0A7C1AM57-F1
#
_cell.length_a   1.000
_cell.length_b   1.000
_cell.length_c   1.000
_cell.angle_alpha   90.00
_cell.angle_beta   90.00
_cell.angle_gamma   90.00
#
_symmetry.space_group_name_H-M   'P 1'
#
loop_
_entity.id
_entity.type
_entity.pdbx_description
1 polymer ?
#
loop_
_entity_poly.entity_id
_entity_poly.type
_entity_poly.pdbx_seq_one_letter_code
_entity_poly.pdbx_strand_id
1 'polypeptide(L)'
;MFSFLQSTFLFALAAVSLPFIIHLLNKRKPKRVRFSTLYFLKQLQQKKMRRLKIRQLLLLILRALIIAMFVLAFARPTLKSRSFLLGSANVRTAAAIVLDNSMSMQWEGTQGQLYGSALEGAKNILQQLK
;
A
#
# COMPACT_ATOMS: atom_id res chain seq x y z
N MET A 1 4.53 10.59 9.71
CA MET A 1 5.59 10.85 8.70
C MET A 1 5.56 9.73 7.66
N PHE A 2 5.60 10.06 6.37
CA PHE A 2 5.72 9.05 5.30
C PHE A 2 7.14 8.50 5.28
N SER A 3 7.28 7.17 5.33
CA SER A 3 8.56 6.47 5.25
C SER A 3 8.42 5.30 4.30
N PHE A 4 9.52 4.85 3.71
CA PHE A 4 9.56 3.61 2.92
C PHE A 4 10.46 2.61 3.63
N LEU A 5 10.08 1.33 3.65
CA LEU A 5 10.97 0.29 4.19
C LEU A 5 12.14 0.03 3.24
N GLN A 6 11.89 0.13 1.94
CA GLN A 6 12.89 -0.13 0.91
C GLN A 6 12.97 1.05 -0.06
N SER A 7 13.67 2.10 0.38
CA SER A 7 13.86 3.34 -0.39
C SER A 7 14.60 3.13 -1.71
N THR A 8 15.45 2.11 -1.82
CA THR A 8 16.16 1.76 -3.06
C THR A 8 15.20 1.35 -4.18
N PHE A 9 14.04 0.79 -3.84
CA PHE A 9 13.05 0.37 -4.82
C PHE A 9 12.37 1.56 -5.52
N LEU A 10 12.46 2.77 -4.97
CA LEU A 10 11.96 3.98 -5.63
C LEU A 10 12.69 4.27 -6.95
N PHE A 11 13.95 3.86 -7.11
CA PHE A 11 14.64 3.98 -8.40
C PHE A 11 13.94 3.20 -9.52
N ALA A 12 13.20 2.14 -9.18
CA ALA A 12 12.42 1.37 -10.14
C ALA A 12 11.22 2.17 -10.72
N LEU A 13 10.84 3.33 -10.16
CA LEU A 13 9.86 4.24 -10.79
C LEU A 13 10.31 4.68 -12.19
N ALA A 14 11.62 4.68 -12.47
CA ALA A 14 12.12 4.93 -13.82
C ALA A 14 11.52 3.95 -14.85
N ALA A 15 11.15 2.73 -14.45
CA ALA A 15 10.50 1.75 -15.32
C ALA A 15 9.11 2.19 -15.82
N VAL A 16 8.44 3.12 -15.14
CA VAL A 16 7.17 3.70 -15.60
C VAL A 16 7.34 4.45 -16.94
N SER A 17 8.57 4.88 -17.27
CA SER A 17 8.88 5.52 -18.55
C SER A 17 8.92 4.55 -19.74
N LEU A 18 9.13 3.24 -19.53
CA LEU A 18 9.18 2.23 -20.60
C LEU A 18 7.96 2.28 -21.53
N PRO A 19 6.70 2.22 -21.04
CA PRO A 19 5.54 2.27 -21.92
C PRO A 19 5.46 3.54 -22.76
N PHE A 20 5.95 4.68 -22.24
CA PHE A 20 6.02 5.93 -22.99
C PHE A 20 7.08 5.87 -24.09
N ILE A 21 8.28 5.37 -23.77
CA ILE A 21 9.38 5.21 -24.75
C ILE A 21 8.95 4.26 -25.86
N ILE A 22 8.41 3.09 -25.51
CA ILE A 22 7.92 2.10 -26.47
C ILE A 22 6.80 2.68 -27.34
N HIS A 23 5.89 3.48 -26.76
CA HIS A 23 4.84 4.15 -27.52
C HIS A 23 5.41 5.13 -28.55
N LEU A 24 6.44 5.89 -28.18
CA LEU A 24 7.09 6.84 -29.08
C LEU A 24 7.82 6.12 -30.24
N LEU A 25 8.52 5.03 -29.93
CA LEU A 25 9.24 4.21 -30.92
C LEU A 25 8.29 3.47 -31.88
N ASN A 26 7.10 3.06 -31.42
CA ASN A 26 6.15 2.31 -32.22
C ASN A 26 5.23 3.18 -33.10
N LYS A 27 5.52 4.48 -33.27
CA LYS A 27 4.82 5.35 -34.23
C LYS A 27 5.15 4.98 -35.68
N ARG A 28 4.57 3.88 -36.16
CA ARG A 28 4.67 3.47 -37.58
C ARG A 28 3.98 4.51 -38.46
N LYS A 29 4.71 5.05 -39.45
CA LYS A 29 4.14 5.93 -40.48
C LYS A 29 3.13 5.12 -41.30
N PRO A 30 1.85 5.51 -41.37
CA PRO A 30 0.88 4.80 -42.19
C PRO A 30 1.32 4.86 -43.66
N LYS A 31 1.41 3.70 -44.33
CA LYS A 31 1.72 3.63 -45.76
C LYS A 31 0.58 4.28 -46.54
N ARG A 32 0.90 5.28 -47.36
CA ARG A 32 -0.07 5.95 -48.23
C ARG A 32 -0.30 5.08 -49.47
N VAL A 33 -1.48 4.46 -49.57
CA VAL A 33 -1.92 3.73 -50.78
C VAL A 33 -2.91 4.63 -51.52
N ARG A 34 -2.71 4.85 -52.83
CA ARG A 34 -3.66 5.62 -53.67
C ARG A 34 -4.84 4.72 -54.02
N PHE A 35 -6.01 4.99 -53.45
CA PHE A 35 -7.27 4.30 -53.76
C PHE A 35 -8.31 5.32 -54.25
N SER A 36 -9.01 4.99 -55.34
CA SER A 36 -9.83 5.93 -56.12
C SER A 36 -11.16 6.34 -55.46
N THR A 37 -11.61 5.66 -54.40
CA THR A 37 -12.99 5.80 -53.86
C THR A 37 -13.03 6.04 -52.34
N LEU A 38 -12.04 6.74 -51.77
CA LEU A 38 -11.89 6.91 -50.31
C LEU A 38 -12.67 8.08 -49.69
N TYR A 39 -13.34 8.92 -50.49
CA TYR A 39 -13.98 10.14 -49.98
C TYR A 39 -15.04 9.86 -48.90
N PHE A 40 -15.87 8.83 -49.10
CA PHE A 40 -16.89 8.39 -48.14
C PHE A 40 -16.27 7.69 -46.91
N LEU A 41 -15.20 6.92 -47.10
CA LEU A 41 -14.50 6.21 -46.02
C LEU A 41 -13.78 7.18 -45.06
N LYS A 42 -13.26 8.29 -45.59
CA LYS A 42 -12.52 9.31 -44.83
C LYS A 42 -13.40 10.03 -43.80
N GLN A 43 -14.69 10.26 -44.13
CA GLN A 43 -15.65 10.88 -43.20
C GLN A 43 -16.00 9.95 -42.03
N LEU A 44 -16.19 8.65 -42.27
CA LEU A 44 -16.41 7.66 -41.21
C LEU A 44 -15.16 7.43 -40.34
N GLN A 45 -13.96 7.48 -40.94
CA GLN A 45 -12.71 7.28 -40.23
C GLN A 45 -12.42 8.36 -39.17
N GLN A 46 -12.77 9.62 -39.42
CA GLN A 46 -12.49 10.74 -38.52
C GLN A 46 -13.08 10.53 -37.11
N LYS A 47 -14.36 10.09 -37.04
CA LYS A 47 -15.06 9.83 -35.77
C LYS A 47 -14.43 8.65 -35.02
N LYS A 48 -14.06 7.59 -35.74
CA LYS A 48 -13.40 6.39 -35.17
C LYS A 48 -11.98 6.71 -34.67
N MET A 49 -11.25 7.59 -35.38
CA MET A 49 -9.89 7.99 -35.03
C MET A 49 -9.82 8.76 -33.70
N ARG A 50 -10.80 9.62 -33.40
CA ARG A 50 -10.85 10.34 -32.12
C ARG A 50 -11.06 9.39 -30.93
N ARG A 51 -11.97 8.42 -31.07
CA ARG A 51 -12.20 7.39 -30.03
C ARG A 51 -10.98 6.48 -29.82
N LEU A 52 -10.32 6.11 -30.92
CA LEU A 52 -9.08 5.33 -30.86
C LEU A 52 -7.97 6.07 -30.11
N LYS A 53 -7.77 7.37 -30.36
CA LYS A 53 -6.79 8.20 -29.63
C LYS A 53 -7.07 8.26 -28.12
N ILE A 54 -8.33 8.48 -27.73
CA ILE A 54 -8.73 8.53 -26.31
C ILE A 54 -8.46 7.16 -25.65
N ARG A 55 -8.86 6.07 -26.30
CA ARG A 55 -8.64 4.71 -25.78
C ARG A 55 -7.14 4.40 -25.67
N GLN A 56 -6.33 4.82 -26.63
CA GLN A 56 -4.88 4.66 -26.58
C GLN A 56 -4.25 5.44 -25.42
N LEU A 57 -4.70 6.67 -25.17
CA LEU A 57 -4.22 7.47 -24.03
C LEU A 57 -4.59 6.81 -22.70
N LEU A 58 -5.84 6.35 -22.55
CA LEU A 58 -6.28 5.63 -21.35
C LEU A 58 -5.48 4.34 -21.12
N LEU A 59 -5.24 3.56 -22.18
CA LEU A 59 -4.43 2.34 -22.10
C LEU A 59 -2.97 2.63 -21.73
N LEU A 60 -2.41 3.75 -22.21
CA LEU A 60 -1.06 4.18 -21.85
C LEU A 60 -0.97 4.53 -20.36
N ILE A 61 -1.91 5.34 -19.86
CA ILE A 61 -1.99 5.72 -18.44
C ILE A 61 -2.15 4.47 -17.58
N LEU A 62 -3.06 3.57 -17.94
CA LEU A 62 -3.30 2.35 -17.17
C LEU A 62 -2.05 1.47 -17.10
N ARG A 63 -1.32 1.31 -18.21
CA ARG A 63 -0.08 0.52 -18.25
C ARG A 63 1.00 1.14 -17.35
N ALA A 64 1.16 2.47 -17.38
CA ALA A 64 2.08 3.17 -16.50
C ALA A 64 1.69 3.04 -15.02
N LEU A 65 0.40 3.13 -14.72
CA LEU A 65 -0.16 3.03 -13.37
C LEU A 65 0.06 1.64 -12.77
N ILE A 66 -0.12 0.58 -13.57
CA ILE A 66 0.19 -0.80 -13.14
C ILE A 66 1.65 -0.92 -12.70
N ILE A 67 2.59 -0.43 -13.51
CA ILE A 67 4.03 -0.48 -13.17
C ILE A 67 4.30 0.33 -11.90
N ALA A 68 3.73 1.54 -11.78
CA ALA A 68 3.87 2.37 -10.58
C ALA A 68 3.31 1.68 -9.33
N MET A 69 2.16 1.02 -9.43
CA MET A 69 1.56 0.25 -8.33
C MET A 69 2.45 -0.91 -7.91
N PHE A 70 3.05 -1.65 -8.84
CA PHE A 70 4.02 -2.69 -8.51
C PHE A 70 5.22 -2.11 -7.76
N VAL A 71 5.83 -1.04 -8.28
CA VAL A 71 6.97 -0.39 -7.63
C VAL A 71 6.61 0.07 -6.21
N LEU A 72 5.44 0.68 -6.03
CA LEU A 72 4.96 1.08 -4.70
C LEU A 72 4.68 -0.11 -3.78
N ALA A 73 4.10 -1.20 -4.30
CA ALA A 73 3.85 -2.42 -3.53
C ALA A 73 5.16 -3.02 -3.00
N PHE A 74 6.23 -3.02 -3.80
CA PHE A 74 7.55 -3.48 -3.39
C PHE A 74 8.30 -2.47 -2.51
N ALA A 75 8.15 -1.17 -2.73
CA ALA A 75 8.74 -0.12 -1.89
C ALA A 75 8.17 -0.11 -0.46
N ARG A 76 7.00 -0.74 -0.25
CA ARG A 76 6.28 -0.85 1.03
C ARG A 76 6.18 0.51 1.73
N PRO A 77 5.38 1.45 1.20
CA PRO A 77 5.16 2.74 1.84
C PRO A 77 4.56 2.50 3.23
N THR A 78 5.27 2.97 4.25
CA THR A 78 4.76 3.01 5.61
C THR A 78 4.27 4.40 5.93
N LEU A 79 2.98 4.46 6.20
CA LEU A 79 2.37 5.55 6.90
C LEU A 79 2.66 5.34 8.39
N LYS A 80 3.66 6.03 8.94
CA LYS A 80 3.74 6.21 10.40
C LYS A 80 2.61 7.15 10.80
N SER A 81 1.39 6.64 10.80
CA SER A 81 0.21 7.24 11.37
C SER A 81 -0.56 6.10 12.01
N ARG A 82 -0.70 6.16 13.33
CA ARG A 82 -1.30 5.13 14.22
C ARG A 82 -2.73 4.71 13.86
N SER A 83 -3.31 5.23 12.78
CA SER A 83 -4.75 5.28 12.57
C SER A 83 -5.22 4.97 11.14
N PHE A 84 -4.35 4.93 10.12
CA PHE A 84 -4.88 5.12 8.76
C PHE A 84 -5.41 3.87 8.04
N LEU A 85 -5.03 2.63 8.38
CA LEU A 85 -5.39 1.50 7.48
C LEU A 85 -6.05 0.27 8.09
N LEU A 86 -6.08 0.06 9.40
CA LEU A 86 -6.86 -1.01 10.00
C LEU A 86 -7.27 -0.58 11.40
N GLY A 87 -8.54 -0.25 11.61
CA GLY A 87 -9.28 -0.51 12.85
C GLY A 87 -8.66 -0.18 14.21
N SER A 88 -7.57 0.57 14.31
CA SER A 88 -7.01 1.00 15.57
C SER A 88 -7.70 2.30 15.90
N ALA A 89 -8.96 2.15 16.30
CA ALA A 89 -9.48 3.00 17.35
C ALA A 89 -8.37 3.15 18.40
N ASN A 90 -8.32 4.32 19.00
CA ASN A 90 -7.79 4.47 20.34
C ASN A 90 -8.68 3.59 21.25
N VAL A 91 -8.61 2.26 21.09
CA VAL A 91 -9.29 1.29 21.93
C VAL A 91 -8.62 1.53 23.25
N ARG A 92 -9.32 2.25 24.12
CA ARG A 92 -8.98 2.31 25.53
C ARG A 92 -8.91 0.86 25.96
N THR A 93 -7.71 0.31 26.01
CA THR A 93 -7.51 -1.07 26.43
C THR A 93 -7.88 -1.10 27.89
N ALA A 94 -9.11 -1.54 28.18
CA ALA A 94 -9.54 -1.81 29.54
C ALA A 94 -8.80 -3.07 29.99
N ALA A 95 -7.64 -2.89 30.61
CA ALA A 95 -6.89 -3.96 31.22
C ALA A 95 -7.43 -4.17 32.64
N ALA A 96 -7.99 -5.35 32.91
CA ALA A 96 -8.34 -5.78 34.26
C ALA A 96 -7.32 -6.85 34.68
N ILE A 97 -6.69 -6.65 35.84
CA ILE A 97 -5.81 -7.64 36.45
C ILE A 97 -6.57 -8.24 37.62
N VAL A 98 -6.77 -9.56 37.60
CA VAL A 98 -7.38 -10.31 38.70
C VAL A 98 -6.26 -11.04 39.43
N LEU A 99 -6.20 -10.84 40.74
CA LEU A 99 -5.25 -11.52 41.62
C LEU A 99 -5.99 -12.60 42.40
N ASP A 100 -5.43 -13.80 42.45
CA ASP A 100 -5.92 -14.88 43.31
C ASP A 100 -5.53 -14.57 44.78
N ASN A 101 -6.49 -14.73 45.69
CA ASN A 101 -6.34 -14.55 47.13
C ASN A 101 -6.58 -15.85 47.93
N SER A 102 -6.54 -17.01 47.25
CA SER A 102 -6.66 -18.32 47.88
C SER A 102 -5.57 -18.60 48.92
N MET A 103 -5.83 -19.51 49.87
CA MET A 103 -4.91 -19.81 50.98
C MET A 103 -3.53 -20.32 50.51
N SER A 104 -3.44 -20.92 49.33
CA SER A 104 -2.16 -21.34 48.73
C SER A 104 -1.28 -20.15 48.35
N MET A 105 -1.83 -18.96 48.12
CA MET A 105 -1.07 -17.74 47.81
C MET A 105 -0.38 -17.14 49.05
N GLN A 106 -0.69 -17.65 50.24
CA GLN A 106 0.03 -17.30 51.49
C GLN A 106 1.28 -18.14 51.71
N TRP A 107 1.56 -19.08 50.81
CA TRP A 107 2.77 -19.89 50.91
C TRP A 107 4.01 -19.03 50.67
N GLU A 108 5.04 -19.29 51.47
CA GLU A 108 6.30 -18.56 51.43
C GLU A 108 7.24 -19.28 50.47
N GLY A 109 7.44 -18.68 49.29
CA GLY A 109 8.34 -19.20 48.27
C GLY A 109 9.76 -18.64 48.45
N THR A 110 10.62 -18.92 47.48
CA THR A 110 12.04 -18.55 47.48
C THR A 110 12.31 -17.04 47.54
N GLN A 111 11.31 -16.20 47.26
CA GLN A 111 11.40 -14.74 47.27
C GLN A 111 10.35 -14.07 48.19
N GLY A 112 9.83 -14.81 49.17
CA GLY A 112 8.79 -14.36 50.10
C GLY A 112 7.40 -14.87 49.73
N GLN A 113 6.36 -14.26 50.31
CA GLN A 113 4.98 -14.68 50.11
C GLN A 113 4.54 -14.55 48.64
N LEU A 114 3.99 -15.62 48.06
CA LEU A 114 3.58 -15.67 46.64
C LEU A 114 2.61 -14.53 46.25
N TYR A 115 1.68 -14.18 47.14
CA TYR A 115 0.79 -13.04 46.95
C TYR A 115 1.54 -11.71 46.79
N GLY A 116 2.63 -11.51 47.54
CA GLY A 116 3.48 -10.33 47.44
C GLY A 116 4.15 -10.22 46.07
N SER A 117 4.72 -11.32 45.58
CA SER A 117 5.34 -11.38 44.24
C SER A 117 4.32 -11.13 43.11
N ALA A 118 3.10 -11.66 43.24
CA ALA A 118 2.02 -11.43 42.28
C ALA A 118 1.58 -9.95 42.25
N LEU A 119 1.51 -9.31 43.42
CA LEU A 119 1.17 -7.89 43.54
C LEU A 119 2.24 -6.99 42.91
N GLU A 120 3.52 -7.30 43.10
CA GLU A 120 4.62 -6.56 42.46
C GLU A 120 4.63 -6.73 40.94
N GLY A 121 4.43 -7.96 40.45
CA GLY A 121 4.29 -8.24 39.02
C GLY A 121 3.14 -7.44 38.39
N ALA A 122 1.97 -7.39 39.04
CA ALA A 122 0.84 -6.61 38.58
C ALA A 122 1.13 -5.10 38.53
N LYS A 123 1.82 -4.56 39.53
CA LYS A 123 2.25 -3.14 39.55
C LYS A 123 3.21 -2.82 38.41
N ASN A 124 4.16 -3.70 38.11
CA ASN A 124 5.10 -3.52 37.00
C ASN A 124 4.39 -3.49 35.65
N ILE A 125 3.42 -4.39 35.43
CA ILE A 125 2.61 -4.40 34.22
C ILE A 125 1.78 -3.11 34.10
N LEU A 126 1.17 -2.63 35.18
CA LEU A 126 0.44 -1.36 35.18
C LEU A 126 1.32 -0.15 34.85
N GLN A 127 2.58 -0.15 35.29
CA GLN A 127 3.54 0.92 34.95
C GLN A 127 3.94 0.88 33.47
N GLN A 128 4.06 -0.30 32.87
CA GLN A 128 4.37 -0.45 31.44
C GLN A 128 3.19 -0.08 30.52
N LEU A 129 1.97 -0.16 31.03
CA LEU A 129 0.75 0.20 30.31
C LEU A 129 0.41 1.71 30.38
N LYS A 130 1.13 2.48 31.20
CA LYS A 130 0.96 3.93 31.33
C LYS A 130 1.85 4.69 30.34
#